data_AF-A0A967GRY0-F1
#
_entry.id   AF-A0A967GRY0-F1
#
_cell.length_a   1.000
_cell.length_b   1.000
_cell.length_c   1.000
_cell.angle_alpha   90.00
_cell.angle_beta   90.00
_cell.angle_gamma   90.00
#
_symmetry.space_group_name_H-M   'P 1'
#
loop_
_entity.id
_entity.type
_entity.pdbx_description
1 polymer ?
#
loop_
_entity_poly.entity_id
_entity_poly.type
_entity_poly.pdbx_seq_one_letter_code
_entity_poly.pdbx_strand_id
1 'polypeptide(L)'
;WESPPGLNLYLSVLLRPDDLPVAHWPRLTTVVALALCRAFEQEVPGVEAMVKWPNDIHLGGRKVAGILIETGQVGGAEGSRFAVVGTGINVSGGA
;
A
#
# COMPACT_ATOMS: atom_id res chain seq x y z
N TRP A 1 -5.67 -8.63 9.16
CA TRP A 1 -6.12 -7.22 9.08
C TRP A 1 -7.58 -7.21 9.49
N GLU A 2 -7.97 -6.35 10.41
CA GLU A 2 -9.36 -6.24 10.85
C GLU A 2 -10.06 -5.13 10.06
N SER A 3 -11.24 -5.42 9.53
CA SER A 3 -11.97 -4.50 8.65
C SER A 3 -13.34 -4.07 9.18
N PRO A 4 -13.44 -3.41 10.35
CA PRO A 4 -14.71 -2.90 10.84
C PRO A 4 -15.32 -1.88 9.87
N PRO A 5 -16.66 -1.86 9.72
CA PRO A 5 -17.35 -0.95 8.81
C PRO A 5 -17.22 0.50 9.31
N GLY A 6 -16.88 1.41 8.39
CA GLY A 6 -16.87 2.86 8.65
C GLY A 6 -15.69 3.41 9.47
N LEU A 7 -14.73 2.59 9.91
CA LEU A 7 -13.61 3.05 10.74
C LEU A 7 -12.29 3.26 9.99
N ASN A 8 -12.04 2.47 8.96
CA ASN A 8 -10.76 2.48 8.25
C ASN A 8 -11.00 2.61 6.75
N LEU A 9 -9.97 3.05 6.03
CA LEU A 9 -9.95 3.07 4.57
C LEU A 9 -9.35 1.76 4.06
N TYR A 10 -10.09 1.05 3.22
CA TYR A 10 -9.61 -0.13 2.50
C TYR A 10 -9.68 0.17 1.01
N LEU A 11 -8.52 0.18 0.35
CA LEU A 11 -8.38 0.55 -1.05
C LEU A 11 -7.55 -0.49 -1.79
N SER A 12 -7.97 -0.82 -3.01
CA SER A 12 -7.15 -1.57 -3.96
C SER A 12 -6.97 -0.77 -5.24
N VAL A 13 -5.72 -0.62 -5.68
CA VAL A 13 -5.37 0.07 -6.93
C VAL A 13 -4.78 -0.93 -7.92
N LEU A 14 -5.39 -1.03 -9.11
CA LEU A 14 -4.86 -1.84 -10.21
C LEU A 14 -3.81 -1.05 -11.00
N LEU A 15 -2.59 -1.59 -11.08
CA LEU A 15 -1.50 -1.04 -11.87
C LEU A 15 -1.14 -1.99 -13.02
N ARG A 16 -0.84 -1.40 -14.18
CA ARG A 16 -0.26 -2.10 -15.35
C ARG A 16 1.07 -1.42 -15.71
N PRO A 17 2.17 -1.76 -15.00
CA PRO A 17 3.45 -1.13 -15.25
C PRO A 17 4.14 -1.81 -16.44
N ASP A 18 3.60 -1.62 -17.65
CA ASP A 18 4.02 -2.33 -18.86
C ASP A 18 5.49 -2.04 -19.24
N ASP A 19 6.00 -0.86 -18.87
CA ASP A 19 7.40 -0.45 -19.09
C ASP A 19 8.38 -0.92 -17.99
N LEU A 20 7.90 -1.59 -16.94
CA LEU A 20 8.73 -2.05 -15.82
C LEU A 20 8.93 -3.58 -15.87
N PRO A 21 10.18 -4.06 -16.01
CA PRO A 21 10.48 -5.49 -15.95
C PRO A 21 9.94 -6.13 -14.67
N VAL A 22 9.32 -7.32 -14.78
CA VAL A 22 8.71 -8.05 -13.64
C VAL A 22 9.70 -8.27 -12.49
N ALA A 23 10.98 -8.47 -12.80
CA ALA A 23 12.04 -8.59 -11.80
C ALA A 23 12.17 -7.37 -10.87
N HIS A 24 11.63 -6.21 -11.26
CA HIS A 24 11.63 -4.99 -10.47
C HIS A 24 10.32 -4.72 -9.74
N TRP A 25 9.27 -5.52 -9.97
CA TRP A 25 7.97 -5.34 -9.31
C TRP A 25 8.01 -5.42 -7.79
N PRO A 26 8.91 -6.17 -7.12
CA PRO A 26 9.04 -6.09 -5.67
C PRO A 26 9.33 -4.67 -5.14
N ARG A 27 9.87 -3.76 -5.98
CA ARG A 27 10.09 -2.34 -5.63
C ARG A 27 8.79 -1.55 -5.48
N LEU A 28 7.68 -2.03 -6.05
CA LEU A 28 6.37 -1.37 -5.93
C LEU A 28 5.98 -1.21 -4.46
N THR A 29 6.28 -2.19 -3.60
CA THR A 29 5.98 -2.09 -2.15
C THR A 29 6.72 -0.91 -1.52
N THR A 30 7.99 -0.70 -1.88
CA THR A 30 8.78 0.44 -1.40
C THR A 30 8.22 1.77 -1.92
N VAL A 31 7.84 1.83 -3.20
CA VAL A 31 7.26 3.04 -3.79
C VAL A 31 5.94 3.41 -3.11
N VAL A 32 5.06 2.43 -2.90
CA VAL A 32 3.78 2.62 -2.21
C VAL A 32 4.00 3.02 -0.76
N ALA A 33 4.95 2.41 -0.05
CA ALA A 33 5.26 2.77 1.34
C ALA A 33 5.72 4.24 1.45
N LEU A 34 6.60 4.69 0.56
CA LEU A 34 7.07 6.07 0.53
C LEU A 34 5.95 7.05 0.14
N ALA A 35 5.07 6.65 -0.78
CA ALA A 35 3.90 7.45 -1.15
C ALA A 35 2.94 7.62 0.04
N LEU A 36 2.70 6.56 0.81
CA LEU A 36 1.87 6.63 2.01
C LEU A 36 2.51 7.48 3.12
N CYS A 37 3.82 7.35 3.37
CA CYS A 37 4.51 8.24 4.32
C CYS A 37 4.30 9.71 3.96
N ARG A 38 4.53 10.07 2.69
CA ARG A 38 4.31 11.44 2.20
C ARG A 38 2.86 11.89 2.38
N ALA A 39 1.90 11.02 2.08
CA ALA A 39 0.48 11.32 2.27
C ALA A 39 0.15 11.57 3.75
N PHE A 40 0.62 10.74 4.69
CA PHE A 40 0.39 10.97 6.11
C PHE A 40 1.01 12.28 6.61
N GLU A 41 2.26 12.56 6.22
CA GLU A 41 2.96 13.79 6.62
C GLU A 41 2.30 15.05 6.06
N GLN A 42 1.69 14.96 4.87
CA GLN A 42 0.94 16.06 4.24
C GLN A 42 -0.43 16.29 4.89
N GLU A 43 -1.19 15.22 5.13
CA GLU A 43 -2.57 15.30 5.61
C GLU A 43 -2.67 15.45 7.14
N VAL A 44 -1.63 15.05 7.89
CA VAL A 44 -1.61 15.12 9.35
C VAL A 44 -0.37 15.90 9.82
N PRO A 45 -0.44 17.24 9.92
CA PRO A 45 0.69 18.07 10.28
C PRO A 45 1.35 17.65 11.61
N GLY A 46 2.68 17.51 11.59
CA GLY A 46 3.49 17.19 12.77
C GLY A 46 3.63 15.70 13.07
N VAL A 47 3.06 14.79 12.26
CA VAL A 47 3.38 13.36 12.36
C VAL A 47 4.65 13.04 11.58
N GLU A 48 5.43 12.09 12.10
CA GLU A 48 6.52 11.44 11.39
C GLU A 48 6.06 10.04 10.97
N ALA A 49 6.06 9.77 9.67
CA ALA A 49 5.61 8.50 9.13
C ALA A 49 6.78 7.57 8.83
N MET A 50 6.84 6.44 9.53
CA MET A 50 7.94 5.49 9.43
C MET A 50 7.51 4.22 8.70
N VAL A 51 8.34 3.78 7.75
CA VAL A 51 8.18 2.47 7.12
C VAL A 51 8.74 1.42 8.07
N LYS A 52 7.87 0.57 8.62
CA LYS A 52 8.29 -0.71 9.18
C LYS A 52 8.37 -1.70 8.02
N TRP A 53 9.62 -1.96 7.60
CA TRP A 53 9.88 -2.83 6.46
C TRP A 53 9.27 -4.23 6.66
N PRO A 54 8.70 -4.85 5.60
CA PRO A 54 8.63 -4.35 4.23
C PRO A 54 7.40 -3.50 3.88
N ASN A 55 6.34 -3.54 4.67
CA ASN A 55 5.00 -3.25 4.14
C ASN A 55 4.04 -2.58 5.14
N ASP A 56 4.54 -2.11 6.27
CA ASP A 56 3.71 -1.45 7.27
C ASP A 56 4.14 0.01 7.46
N ILE A 57 3.16 0.89 7.65
CA ILE A 57 3.42 2.28 8.04
C ILE A 57 3.09 2.45 9.52
N HIS A 58 4.01 3.10 10.23
CA HIS A 58 3.89 3.39 11.65
C HIS A 58 3.91 4.90 11.90
N LEU A 59 3.03 5.37 12.78
CA LEU A 59 3.07 6.72 13.36
C LEU A 59 3.26 6.57 14.88
N GLY A 60 4.24 7.28 15.45
CA GLY A 60 4.52 7.20 16.89
C GLY A 60 4.74 5.76 17.40
N GLY A 61 5.40 4.92 16.61
CA GLY A 61 5.68 3.52 16.91
C GLY A 61 4.52 2.54 16.71
N ARG A 62 3.30 3.00 16.43
CA ARG A 62 2.11 2.15 16.22
C ARG A 62 1.79 1.98 14.74
N LYS A 63 1.42 0.76 14.35
CA LYS A 63 1.01 0.44 12.98
C LYS A 63 -0.31 1.17 12.65
N VAL A 64 -0.31 1.94 11.56
CA VAL A 64 -1.49 2.65 11.05
C VAL A 64 -1.93 2.18 9.69
N ALA A 65 -1.03 1.62 8.88
CA ALA A 65 -1.36 1.08 7.57
C ALA A 65 -0.59 -0.20 7.26
N GLY A 66 -1.20 -1.03 6.42
CA GLY A 66 -0.58 -2.21 5.84
C GLY A 66 -0.72 -2.20 4.33
N ILE A 67 0.32 -2.66 3.64
CA ILE A 67 0.42 -2.74 2.19
C ILE A 67 0.50 -4.22 1.81
N LEU A 68 -0.28 -4.61 0.79
CA LEU A 68 -0.18 -5.90 0.15
C LEU A 68 -0.18 -5.68 -1.36
N ILE A 69 0.78 -6.25 -2.06
CA ILE A 69 0.83 -6.22 -3.52
C ILE A 69 0.71 -7.64 -4.03
N GLU A 70 -0.34 -7.89 -4.80
CA GLU A 70 -0.56 -9.16 -5.49
C GLU A 70 -0.39 -8.96 -6.99
N THR A 71 0.16 -9.96 -7.68
CA THR A 71 0.47 -9.86 -9.10
C THR A 71 -0.24 -10.96 -9.87
N GLY A 72 -0.74 -10.66 -11.05
CA GLY A 72 -1.42 -11.64 -11.90
C GLY A 72 -1.16 -11.43 -13.39
N GLN A 73 -1.72 -12.32 -14.19
CA GLN A 73 -1.65 -12.27 -15.65
C GLN A 73 -3.00 -12.68 -16.23
N VAL A 74 -3.46 -11.97 -17.27
CA VAL A 74 -4.69 -12.30 -18.01
C VAL A 74 -4.32 -12.57 -19.47
N GLY A 75 -4.76 -13.70 -20.04
CA GLY A 75 -4.55 -14.02 -21.46
C GLY A 75 -3.43 -15.03 -21.74
N GLY A 76 -3.04 -15.86 -20.76
CA GLY A 76 -2.02 -16.89 -20.95
C GLY A 76 -0.59 -16.34 -20.98
N ALA A 77 0.34 -17.04 -21.63
CA ALA A 77 1.77 -16.74 -21.58
C ALA A 77 2.13 -15.34 -22.11
N GLU A 78 1.46 -14.88 -23.17
CA GLU A 78 1.61 -13.53 -23.75
C GLU A 78 0.59 -12.52 -23.19
N GLY A 79 -0.13 -12.90 -22.14
CA GLY A 79 -1.16 -12.08 -21.51
C GLY A 79 -0.61 -10.85 -20.79
N SER A 80 -1.44 -9.82 -20.63
CA SER A 80 -1.10 -8.62 -19.87
C SER A 80 -0.92 -8.96 -18.38
N ARG A 81 0.20 -8.51 -17.82
CA ARG A 81 0.50 -8.64 -16.39
C ARG A 81 -0.01 -7.42 -15.64
N PHE A 82 -0.41 -7.61 -14.40
CA PHE A 82 -0.87 -6.52 -13.54
C PHE A 82 -0.44 -6.72 -12.09
N ALA A 83 -0.39 -5.62 -11.35
CA ALA A 83 -0.21 -5.61 -9.90
C ALA A 83 -1.42 -4.94 -9.24
N VAL A 84 -1.99 -5.56 -8.21
CA VAL A 84 -3.03 -4.98 -7.36
C VAL A 84 -2.37 -4.54 -6.07
N VAL A 85 -2.38 -3.23 -5.81
CA VAL A 85 -1.89 -2.63 -4.58
C VAL A 85 -3.06 -2.48 -3.61
N GLY A 86 -3.16 -3.41 -2.67
CA GLY A 86 -4.06 -3.32 -1.53
C GLY A 86 -3.43 -2.49 -0.41
N THR A 87 -4.17 -1.50 0.09
CA THR A 87 -3.81 -0.71 1.27
C THR A 87 -4.96 -0.69 2.26
N GLY A 88 -4.68 -1.09 3.50
CA GLY A 88 -5.56 -0.84 4.63
C GLY A 88 -4.97 0.29 5.46
N ILE A 89 -5.76 1.31 5.79
CA ILE A 89 -5.35 2.47 6.59
C ILE A 89 -6.34 2.68 7.73
N ASN A 90 -5.85 2.64 8.97
CA ASN A 90 -6.63 2.98 10.15
C ASN A 90 -6.83 4.51 10.18
N VAL A 91 -8.08 4.97 10.08
CA VAL A 91 -8.42 6.40 9.97
C VAL A 91 -9.03 6.89 11.29
N SER A 92 -10.07 6.20 11.74
CA SER A 92 -10.73 6.46 13.01
C SER A 92 -10.14 5.47 14.02
N GLY A 93 -9.51 5.96 15.09
CA GLY A 93 -9.25 5.10 16.24
C GLY A 93 -10.59 4.49 16.66
N GLY A 94 -10.72 3.16 16.59
CA GLY A 94 -11.87 2.49 17.17
C GLY A 94 -12.03 2.98 18.61
N ALA A 95 -13.26 3.31 19.00
CA ALA A 95 -13.60 3.62 20.38
C ALA A 95 -13.07 2.54 21.33
#